data_AF-A0A9E3IK40-F1
#
_entry.id   AF-A0A9E3IK40-F1
#
_cell.length_a   1.000
_cell.length_b   1.000
_cell.length_c   1.000
_cell.angle_alpha   90.00
_cell.angle_beta   90.00
_cell.angle_gamma   90.00
#
_symmetry.space_group_name_H-M   'P 1'
#
loop_
_entity.id
_entity.type
_entity.pdbx_description
1 polymer ?
#
loop_
_entity_poly.entity_id
_entity_poly.type
_entity_poly.pdbx_seq_one_letter_code
_entity_poly.pdbx_strand_id
1 'polypeptide(L)'
;MSAPAAAAKPPAPLTGGALVLGTLSLSLATFMNVLDSSIANVSLPSISGDLGVSISQGTWVITSFGVANAISVPLTGWLTQRFGAVRLFTLSVILFVIASILCGLAPSIEMLIAFRVLQGFVAGPMIPLSQTLLLST
;
A
#
# COMPACT_ATOMS: atom_id res chain seq x y z
N MET A 1 -2.47 15.55 38.57
CA MET A 1 -3.78 15.79 37.92
C MET A 1 -3.52 16.24 36.49
N SER A 2 -3.44 15.32 35.54
CA SER A 2 -3.20 15.61 34.12
C SER A 2 -4.54 15.65 33.37
N ALA A 3 -4.81 16.77 32.72
CA ALA A 3 -6.06 17.06 32.02
C ALA A 3 -6.41 16.02 30.93
N PRO A 4 -7.70 15.75 30.65
CA PRO A 4 -8.09 14.86 29.55
C PRO A 4 -7.74 15.53 28.22
N ALA A 5 -6.98 14.83 27.37
CA ALA A 5 -6.74 15.25 26.00
C ALA A 5 -8.08 15.39 25.27
N ALA A 6 -8.40 16.60 24.82
CA ALA A 6 -9.63 16.90 24.09
C ALA A 6 -9.76 15.97 22.88
N ALA A 7 -10.75 15.09 22.91
CA ALA A 7 -11.06 14.18 21.83
C ALA A 7 -11.34 14.96 20.54
N ALA A 8 -10.53 14.74 19.50
CA ALA A 8 -10.74 15.31 18.19
C ALA A 8 -12.13 14.86 17.67
N LYS A 9 -12.98 15.84 17.36
CA LYS A 9 -14.34 15.62 16.88
C LYS A 9 -14.31 14.71 15.63
N PRO A 10 -15.08 13.59 15.58
CA PRO A 10 -15.12 12.74 14.40
C PRO A 10 -15.49 13.58 13.16
N PRO A 11 -14.85 13.35 12.00
CA PRO A 11 -15.28 13.98 10.76
C PRO A 11 -16.76 13.64 10.51
N ALA A 12 -17.51 14.59 9.95
CA ALA A 12 -18.91 14.35 9.65
C ALA A 12 -19.03 13.19 8.66
N PRO A 13 -19.92 12.20 8.91
CA PRO A 13 -20.11 11.07 8.02
C PRO A 13 -20.44 11.55 6.61
N LEU A 14 -19.75 10.99 5.60
CA LEU A 14 -20.03 11.32 4.22
C LEU A 14 -21.46 10.88 3.91
N THR A 15 -22.24 11.68 3.19
CA THR A 15 -23.65 11.38 2.90
C THR A 15 -23.92 11.40 1.40
N GLY A 16 -24.81 10.50 0.95
CA GLY A 16 -25.23 10.43 -0.46
C GLY A 16 -24.11 10.02 -1.42
N GLY A 17 -23.99 10.72 -2.55
CA GLY A 17 -23.05 10.38 -3.63
C GLY A 17 -21.57 10.46 -3.23
N ALA A 18 -21.21 11.32 -2.26
CA ALA A 18 -19.84 11.41 -1.75
C ALA A 18 -19.41 10.15 -1.00
N LEU A 19 -20.32 9.48 -0.29
CA LEU A 19 -20.05 8.20 0.38
C LEU A 19 -19.84 7.08 -0.65
N VAL A 20 -20.65 7.05 -1.72
CA VAL A 20 -20.47 6.07 -2.81
C VAL A 20 -19.12 6.26 -3.49
N LEU A 21 -18.75 7.51 -3.83
CA LEU A 21 -17.45 7.81 -4.44
C LEU A 21 -16.28 7.50 -3.51
N GLY A 22 -16.40 7.80 -2.21
CA GLY A 22 -15.41 7.45 -1.20
C GLY A 22 -15.22 5.93 -1.11
N THR A 23 -16.30 5.19 -0.94
CA THR A 23 -16.28 3.72 -0.86
C THR A 23 -15.70 3.07 -2.11
N LEU A 24 -16.09 3.54 -3.30
CA LEU A 24 -15.54 3.06 -4.57
C LEU A 24 -14.04 3.34 -4.68
N SER A 25 -13.60 4.54 -4.31
CA SER A 25 -12.18 4.92 -4.36
C SER A 25 -11.33 4.06 -3.41
N LEU A 26 -11.81 3.86 -2.18
CA LEU A 26 -11.16 3.04 -1.17
C LEU A 26 -11.11 1.56 -1.56
N SER A 27 -12.19 1.05 -2.15
CA SER A 27 -12.28 -0.33 -2.64
C SER A 27 -11.36 -0.56 -3.83
N LEU A 28 -11.31 0.39 -4.77
CA LEU A 28 -10.47 0.31 -5.96
C LEU A 28 -8.97 0.33 -5.60
N ALA A 29 -8.57 1.14 -4.63
CA ALA A 29 -7.19 1.16 -4.14
C ALA A 29 -6.79 -0.17 -3.50
N THR A 30 -7.66 -0.77 -2.67
CA THR A 30 -7.43 -2.10 -2.09
C THR A 30 -7.35 -3.17 -3.17
N PHE A 31 -8.26 -3.11 -4.15
CA PHE A 31 -8.26 -4.01 -5.30
C PHE A 31 -6.96 -3.92 -6.10
N MET A 32 -6.49 -2.72 -6.41
CA MET A 32 -5.23 -2.50 -7.14
C MET A 32 -4.02 -3.12 -6.44
N ASN A 33 -3.96 -3.05 -5.11
CA ASN A 33 -2.88 -3.65 -4.33
C ASN A 33 -2.86 -5.19 -4.45
N VAL A 34 -4.04 -5.82 -4.37
CA VAL A 34 -4.19 -7.28 -4.57
C VAL A 34 -3.88 -7.67 -6.01
N LEU A 35 -4.33 -6.88 -6.98
CA LEU A 35 -4.07 -7.08 -8.40
C LEU A 35 -2.57 -7.01 -8.71
N ASP A 36 -1.84 -6.02 -8.20
CA ASP A 36 -0.38 -5.91 -8.38
C ASP A 36 0.36 -7.13 -7.80
N SER A 37 -0.02 -7.56 -6.59
CA SER A 37 0.57 -8.76 -5.97
C SER A 37 0.30 -10.00 -6.82
N SER A 38 -0.90 -10.12 -7.39
CA SER A 38 -1.28 -11.25 -8.25
C SER A 38 -0.49 -11.24 -9.56
N ILE A 39 -0.35 -10.08 -10.22
CA ILE A 39 0.46 -9.93 -11.43
C ILE A 39 1.90 -10.32 -11.17
N ALA A 40 2.51 -9.85 -10.07
CA ALA A 40 3.89 -10.20 -9.72
C ALA A 40 4.09 -11.72 -9.57
N ASN A 41 3.13 -12.41 -8.95
CA ASN A 41 3.17 -13.87 -8.78
C ASN A 41 3.04 -14.62 -10.10
N VAL A 42 2.19 -14.15 -11.03
CA VAL A 42 1.99 -14.80 -12.33
C VAL A 42 3.17 -14.52 -13.27
N SER A 43 3.73 -13.32 -13.24
CA SER A 43 4.82 -12.89 -14.12
C SER A 43 6.20 -13.30 -13.63
N LEU A 44 6.31 -13.90 -12.44
CA LEU A 44 7.58 -14.33 -11.84
C LEU A 44 8.49 -15.14 -12.77
N PRO A 45 7.98 -16.16 -13.50
CA PRO A 45 8.81 -16.93 -14.42
C PRO A 45 9.31 -16.10 -15.60
N SER A 46 8.45 -15.22 -16.14
CA SER A 46 8.82 -14.29 -17.21
C SER A 46 9.87 -13.28 -16.76
N ILE A 47 9.69 -12.65 -15.60
CA ILE A 47 10.67 -11.72 -15.00
C ILE A 47 12.02 -12.41 -14.82
N SER A 48 12.01 -13.65 -14.32
CA SER A 48 13.23 -14.44 -14.11
C SER A 48 13.92 -14.78 -15.44
N GLY A 49 13.14 -15.11 -16.47
CA GLY A 49 13.63 -15.37 -17.83
C GLY A 49 14.23 -14.13 -18.50
N ASP A 50 13.54 -13.00 -18.44
CA ASP A 50 13.96 -11.74 -19.07
C ASP A 50 15.24 -11.16 -18.44
N LEU A 51 15.40 -11.34 -17.12
CA LEU A 51 16.59 -10.90 -16.38
C LEU A 51 17.70 -11.98 -16.33
N GLY A 52 17.47 -13.16 -16.89
CA GLY A 52 18.44 -14.27 -16.89
C GLY A 52 18.79 -14.81 -15.50
N VAL A 53 17.87 -14.70 -14.53
CA VAL A 53 18.07 -15.13 -13.13
C VAL A 53 17.28 -16.39 -12.81
N SER A 54 17.69 -17.08 -11.74
CA SER A 54 16.95 -18.24 -11.23
C SER A 54 15.60 -17.84 -10.65
N ILE A 55 14.60 -18.73 -10.73
CA ILE A 55 13.27 -18.49 -10.13
C ILE A 55 13.38 -18.28 -8.61
N SER A 56 14.33 -18.94 -7.93
CA SER A 56 14.58 -18.72 -6.50
C SER A 56 15.05 -17.29 -6.20
N GLN A 57 15.84 -16.67 -7.08
CA GLN A 57 16.16 -15.24 -6.98
C GLN A 57 14.94 -14.37 -7.28
N GLY A 58 14.12 -14.76 -8.26
CA GLY A 58 12.83 -14.12 -8.54
C GLY A 58 11.91 -14.09 -7.31
N THR A 59 11.81 -15.19 -6.54
CA THR A 59 10.94 -15.28 -5.36
C THR A 59 11.20 -14.18 -4.33
N TRP A 60 12.45 -13.72 -4.20
CA TRP A 60 12.80 -12.60 -3.31
C TRP A 60 12.09 -11.30 -3.65
N VAL A 61 11.64 -11.10 -4.89
CA VAL A 61 10.82 -9.96 -5.33
C VAL A 61 9.49 -9.93 -4.56
N ILE A 62 8.82 -11.08 -4.44
CA ILE A 62 7.53 -11.20 -3.74
C ILE A 62 7.73 -11.24 -2.23
N THR A 63 8.70 -12.02 -1.75
CA THR A 63 8.95 -12.14 -0.32
C THR A 63 9.34 -10.80 0.29
N SER A 64 10.22 -10.03 -0.36
CA SER A 64 10.64 -8.72 0.13
C SER A 64 9.51 -7.70 0.16
N PHE A 65 8.63 -7.72 -0.86
CA PHE A 65 7.39 -6.92 -0.85
C PHE A 65 6.50 -7.29 0.34
N GLY A 66 6.26 -8.58 0.56
CA GLY A 66 5.42 -9.07 1.66
C GLY A 66 5.97 -8.70 3.03
N VAL A 67 7.28 -8.84 3.24
CA VAL A 67 7.96 -8.47 4.49
C VAL A 67 7.85 -6.97 4.76
N ALA A 68 8.14 -6.13 3.75
CA ALA A 68 8.04 -4.68 3.89
C ALA A 68 6.60 -4.22 4.20
N ASN A 69 5.62 -4.84 3.53
CA ASN A 69 4.20 -4.61 3.79
C ASN A 69 3.84 -4.99 5.23
N ALA A 70 4.22 -6.19 5.68
CA ALA A 70 3.97 -6.67 7.04
C ALA A 70 4.56 -5.74 8.12
N ILE A 71 5.73 -5.15 7.89
CA ILE A 71 6.35 -4.17 8.81
C ILE A 71 5.58 -2.85 8.80
N SER A 72 5.05 -2.42 7.66
CA SER A 72 4.33 -1.15 7.57
C SER A 72 2.93 -1.18 8.18
N VAL A 73 2.28 -2.34 8.25
CA VAL A 73 0.94 -2.48 8.86
C VAL A 73 0.90 -1.96 10.31
N PRO A 74 1.72 -2.44 11.26
CA PRO A 74 1.71 -1.92 12.64
C PRO A 74 2.11 -0.44 12.71
N LEU A 75 2.99 0.02 11.80
CA LEU A 75 3.42 1.41 11.74
C LEU A 75 2.29 2.36 11.33
N THR A 76 1.27 1.84 10.63
CA THR A 76 0.13 2.61 10.13
C THR A 76 -0.62 3.30 11.25
N GLY A 77 -0.78 2.67 12.42
CA GLY A 77 -1.48 3.28 13.55
C GLY A 77 -0.82 4.58 14.02
N TRP A 78 0.51 4.54 14.21
CA TRP A 78 1.29 5.71 14.61
C TRP A 78 1.31 6.80 13.52
N LEU A 79 1.52 6.41 12.25
CA LEU A 79 1.49 7.34 11.12
C LEU A 79 0.12 8.02 10.97
N THR A 80 -0.96 7.27 11.19
CA THR A 80 -2.33 7.78 11.10
C THR A 80 -2.59 8.83 12.17
N GLN A 81 -2.13 8.60 13.41
CA GLN A 81 -2.22 9.59 14.49
C GLN A 81 -1.42 10.86 14.19
N ARG A 82 -0.29 10.75 13.46
CA ARG A 82 0.59 11.89 13.16
C ARG A 82 0.15 12.71 11.94
N PHE A 83 -0.26 12.06 10.86
CA PHE A 83 -0.53 12.71 9.56
C PHE A 83 -2.03 12.78 9.21
N GLY A 84 -2.86 11.97 9.87
CA GLY A 84 -4.28 11.79 9.56
C GLY A 84 -4.53 10.71 8.51
N ALA A 85 -5.63 9.97 8.68
CA ALA A 85 -5.96 8.78 7.86
C ALA A 85 -6.11 9.08 6.37
N VAL A 86 -6.86 10.14 6.01
CA VAL A 86 -7.12 10.50 4.61
C VAL A 86 -5.84 10.91 3.89
N ARG A 87 -5.03 11.79 4.51
CA ARG A 87 -3.76 12.26 3.92
C ARG A 87 -2.76 11.12 3.75
N LEU A 88 -2.65 10.27 4.76
CA LEU A 88 -1.76 9.10 4.70
C LEU A 88 -2.20 8.14 3.60
N PHE A 89 -3.50 7.87 3.47
CA PHE A 89 -4.04 7.00 2.43
C PHE A 89 -3.76 7.55 1.03
N THR A 90 -4.07 8.84 0.78
CA THR A 90 -3.79 9.47 -0.52
C THR A 90 -2.30 9.46 -0.85
N LEU A 91 -1.43 9.76 0.13
CA LEU A 91 0.01 9.71 -0.07
C LEU A 91 0.50 8.28 -0.40
N SER A 92 0.01 7.28 0.32
CA SER A 92 0.31 5.87 0.05
C SER A 92 -0.09 5.46 -1.36
N VAL A 93 -1.28 5.86 -1.83
CA VAL A 93 -1.73 5.58 -3.20
C VAL A 93 -0.80 6.21 -4.24
N ILE A 94 -0.45 7.48 -4.08
CA ILE A 94 0.43 8.19 -5.03
C ILE A 94 1.82 7.53 -5.06
N LEU A 95 2.40 7.26 -3.89
CA LEU A 95 3.70 6.61 -3.78
C LEU A 95 3.67 5.18 -4.32
N PHE A 96 2.56 4.46 -4.15
CA PHE A 96 2.39 3.12 -4.70
C PHE A 96 2.45 3.14 -6.24
N VAL A 97 1.77 4.10 -6.87
CA VAL A 97 1.81 4.25 -8.35
C VAL A 97 3.23 4.58 -8.82
N ILE A 98 3.92 5.50 -8.16
CA ILE A 98 5.30 5.87 -8.51
C ILE A 98 6.23 4.66 -8.35
N ALA A 99 6.15 3.94 -7.22
CA ALA A 99 6.96 2.75 -6.98
C ALA A 99 6.66 1.64 -7.99
N SER A 100 5.41 1.44 -8.38
CA SER A 100 5.02 0.47 -9.42
C SER A 100 5.64 0.79 -10.78
N ILE A 101 5.69 2.07 -11.18
CA ILE A 101 6.38 2.51 -12.39
C ILE A 101 7.88 2.22 -12.30
N LEU A 102 8.50 2.50 -11.14
CA LEU A 102 9.93 2.20 -10.92
C LEU A 102 10.23 0.70 -11.03
N CYS A 103 9.35 -0.16 -10.51
CA CYS A 103 9.46 -1.61 -10.69
C CYS A 103 9.42 -2.02 -12.17
N GLY A 104 8.57 -1.40 -12.99
CA GLY A 104 8.51 -1.67 -14.43
C GLY A 104 9.73 -1.20 -15.21
N LEU A 105 10.49 -0.24 -14.68
CA LEU A 105 11.72 0.30 -15.28
C LEU A 105 13.00 -0.33 -14.71
N ALA A 106 12.89 -1.32 -13.82
CA ALA A 106 14.03 -1.89 -13.13
C ALA A 106 14.95 -2.66 -14.12
N PRO A 107 16.25 -2.30 -14.24
CA PRO A 107 17.17 -2.94 -15.17
C PRO A 107 17.82 -4.21 -14.61
N SER A 108 17.66 -4.49 -13.32
CA SER A 108 18.25 -5.66 -12.65
C SER A 108 17.34 -6.18 -11.54
N ILE A 109 17.53 -7.45 -11.17
CA ILE A 109 16.76 -8.11 -10.11
C ILE A 109 16.94 -7.41 -8.75
N GLU A 110 18.14 -6.90 -8.46
CA GLU A 110 18.42 -6.22 -7.19
C GLU A 110 17.67 -4.89 -7.10
N MET A 111 17.66 -4.10 -8.19
CA MET A 111 16.86 -2.88 -8.26
C MET A 111 15.36 -3.17 -8.19
N LEU A 112 14.90 -4.24 -8.86
CA LEU A 112 13.51 -4.67 -8.79
C LEU A 112 13.10 -5.04 -7.36
N ILE A 113 13.95 -5.77 -6.63
CA ILE A 113 13.72 -6.09 -5.22
C ILE A 113 13.67 -4.82 -4.38
N ALA A 114 14.60 -3.87 -4.56
CA ALA A 114 14.61 -2.62 -3.82
C ALA A 114 13.34 -1.79 -4.05
N PHE A 115 12.89 -1.65 -5.30
CA PHE A 115 11.64 -0.95 -5.61
C PHE A 115 10.41 -1.69 -5.08
N ARG A 116 10.43 -3.02 -5.08
CA ARG A 116 9.37 -3.85 -4.47
C ARG A 116 9.29 -3.73 -2.96
N VAL A 117 10.42 -3.59 -2.27
CA VAL A 117 10.45 -3.26 -0.84
C VAL A 117 9.80 -1.91 -0.60
N LEU A 118 10.17 -0.89 -1.37
CA LEU A 118 9.56 0.44 -1.27
C LEU A 118 8.04 0.37 -1.55
N GLN A 119 7.64 -0.32 -2.60
CA GLN A 119 6.23 -0.50 -2.97
C GLN A 119 5.45 -1.23 -1.88
N GLY A 120 6.01 -2.28 -1.28
CA GLY A 120 5.41 -3.02 -0.17
C GLY A 120 5.23 -2.16 1.07
N PHE A 121 6.23 -1.34 1.40
CA PHE A 121 6.15 -0.43 2.54
C PHE A 121 5.03 0.60 2.36
N VAL A 122 4.86 1.20 1.18
CA VAL A 122 3.79 2.18 0.94
C VAL A 122 2.42 1.53 0.75
N ALA A 123 2.39 0.26 0.34
CA ALA A 123 1.18 -0.56 0.19
C ALA A 123 0.56 -0.96 1.53
N GLY A 124 1.38 -1.20 2.57
CA GLY A 124 0.90 -1.74 3.84
C GLY A 124 -0.16 -0.90 4.57
N PRO A 125 -0.08 0.44 4.59
CA PRO A 125 -1.11 1.27 5.18
C PRO A 125 -2.43 1.27 4.42
N MET A 126 -2.45 0.92 3.13
CA MET A 126 -3.62 1.15 2.27
C MET A 126 -4.86 0.35 2.72
N ILE A 127 -4.69 -0.93 3.07
CA ILE A 127 -5.78 -1.82 3.50
C ILE A 127 -6.37 -1.38 4.85
N PRO A 128 -5.59 -1.24 5.95
CA PRO A 128 -6.13 -0.83 7.24
C PRO A 128 -6.72 0.59 7.22
N LEU A 129 -6.14 1.51 6.44
CA LEU A 129 -6.69 2.85 6.25
C LEU A 129 -8.00 2.82 5.47
N SER A 130 -8.10 2.00 4.43
CA SER A 130 -9.34 1.81 3.67
C SER A 130 -10.48 1.35 4.60
N GLN A 131 -10.23 0.36 5.45
CA GLN A 131 -11.19 -0.11 6.46
C GLN A 131 -11.55 0.98 7.48
N THR A 132 -10.54 1.69 8.00
CA THR A 132 -10.75 2.77 8.97
C THR A 132 -11.59 3.90 8.37
N LEU A 133 -11.30 4.30 7.13
CA LEU A 133 -12.00 5.37 6.44
C LEU A 133 -13.44 4.96 6.12
N LEU A 134 -13.68 3.73 5.64
CA LEU A 134 -15.02 3.18 5.41
C LEU A 134 -15.88 3.13 6.69
N LEU A 135 -15.29 2.82 7.85
CA LEU A 135 -16.02 2.81 9.12
C LEU A 135 -16.23 4.22 9.70
N SER A 136 -15.45 5.20 9.24
CA SER A 136 -15.57 6.60 9.67
C SER A 136 -16.54 7.43 8.83
N THR A 137 -17.02 6.88 7.71
CA THR A 137 -18.04 7.48 6.84
C THR A 137 -19.43 6.99 7.19
#